data_AF-A0A357CGX1-F1
#
_entry.id   AF-A0A357CGX1-F1
#
_cell.length_a   1.000
_cell.length_b   1.000
_cell.length_c   1.000
_cell.angle_alpha   90.00
_cell.angle_beta   90.00
_cell.angle_gamma   90.00
#
_symmetry.space_group_name_H-M   'P 1'
#
loop_
_entity.id
_entity.type
_entity.pdbx_description
1 polymer ?
#
loop_
_entity_poly.entity_id
_entity_poly.type
_entity_poly.pdbx_seq_one_letter_code
_entity_poly.pdbx_strand_id
1 'polypeptide(L)' 'MAHARARRGHPMSARPSLPEETDKNQARASDPGASAWVSASAGTGKTEVLVKRVLRLLLACFRP' A
#
# COMPACT_ATOMS: atom_id res chain seq x y z
N MET A 1 -40.70 30.65 -7.36
CA MET A 1 -40.45 29.72 -6.25
C MET A 1 -40.34 28.31 -6.81
N ALA A 2 -39.17 27.91 -7.31
CA ALA A 2 -38.94 26.57 -7.87
C ALA A 2 -37.91 25.85 -6.99
N HIS A 3 -38.36 24.83 -6.26
CA HIS A 3 -37.51 24.00 -5.42
C HIS A 3 -36.63 23.09 -6.30
N ALA A 4 -35.39 23.50 -6.53
CA ALA A 4 -34.38 22.64 -7.11
C ALA A 4 -33.96 21.58 -6.07
N ARG A 5 -34.52 20.37 -6.21
CA ARG A 5 -34.21 19.22 -5.37
C ARG A 5 -32.80 18.71 -5.71
N ALA A 6 -31.84 18.97 -4.82
CA ALA A 6 -30.48 18.47 -4.94
C ALA A 6 -30.47 16.93 -5.04
N ARG A 7 -30.00 16.40 -6.17
CA ARG A 7 -29.74 14.97 -6.34
C ARG A 7 -28.50 14.63 -5.51
N ARG A 8 -28.70 14.09 -4.30
CA ARG A 8 -27.62 13.48 -3.52
C ARG A 8 -27.24 12.14 -4.15
N GLY A 9 -26.29 12.17 -5.07
CA GLY A 9 -25.57 10.97 -5.49
C GLY A 9 -24.67 10.49 -4.36
N HIS A 10 -24.76 9.22 -3.99
CA HIS A 10 -23.79 8.60 -3.10
C HIS A 10 -22.43 8.60 -3.82
N PRO A 11 -21.34 9.13 -3.22
CA PRO A 11 -20.04 9.04 -3.87
C PRO A 11 -19.65 7.57 -3.98
N MET A 12 -19.48 7.08 -5.21
CA MET A 12 -18.82 5.80 -5.47
C MET A 12 -17.46 5.84 -4.78
N SER A 13 -17.17 4.84 -3.95
CA SER A 13 -15.81 4.61 -3.44
C SER A 13 -14.87 4.55 -4.64
N ALA A 14 -14.00 5.55 -4.78
CA ALA A 14 -13.01 5.58 -5.84
C ALA A 14 -12.11 4.36 -5.69
N ARG A 15 -11.99 3.55 -6.74
CA ARG A 15 -10.99 2.48 -6.76
C ARG A 15 -9.61 3.14 -6.72
N PRO A 16 -8.68 2.62 -5.89
CA PRO A 16 -7.33 3.15 -5.84
C PRO A 16 -6.69 3.03 -7.23
N SER A 17 -5.83 3.99 -7.55
CA SER A 17 -5.01 3.92 -8.76
C SER A 17 -4.02 2.75 -8.67
N LEU A 18 -3.58 2.20 -9.81
CA LEU A 18 -2.60 1.11 -9.84
C LEU A 18 -1.28 1.44 -9.09
N PRO A 19 -0.74 2.68 -9.17
CA PRO A 19 0.42 3.06 -8.36
C PRO A 19 0.13 2.99 -6.87
N GLU A 20 -1.01 3.51 -6.41
CA GLU A 20 -1.39 3.46 -4.99
C GLU A 20 -1.53 2.02 -4.49
N GLU A 21 -2.09 1.13 -5.29
CA GLU A 21 -2.23 -0.28 -4.93
C GLU A 21 -0.85 -0.96 -4.84
N THR A 22 0.04 -0.65 -5.78
CA THR A 22 1.42 -1.15 -5.78
C THR A 22 2.17 -0.68 -4.53
N ASP A 23 2.06 0.60 -4.18
CA ASP A 23 2.69 1.19 -3.00
C ASP A 23 2.15 0.55 -1.72
N LYS A 24 0.82 0.36 -1.62
CA LYS A 24 0.19 -0.33 -0.48
C LYS A 24 0.69 -1.76 -0.35
N ASN A 25 0.79 -2.49 -1.45
CA ASN A 25 1.26 -3.87 -1.46
C ASN A 25 2.75 -3.98 -1.08
N GLN A 26 3.61 -3.08 -1.60
CA GLN A 26 5.02 -3.02 -1.23
C GLN A 26 5.22 -2.61 0.23
N ALA A 27 4.41 -1.68 0.74
CA ALA A 27 4.44 -1.27 2.15
C ALA A 27 4.11 -2.45 3.06
N ARG A 28 3.03 -3.19 2.74
CA ARG A 28 2.63 -4.41 3.48
C ARG A 28 3.70 -5.51 3.42
N ALA A 29 4.27 -5.76 2.24
CA ALA A 29 5.27 -6.81 2.08
C ALA A 29 6.59 -6.51 2.83
N SER A 30 6.93 -5.22 2.98
CA SER A 30 8.16 -4.78 3.63
C SER A 30 8.00 -4.52 5.14
N ASP A 31 6.79 -4.68 5.70
CA ASP A 31 6.54 -4.63 7.14
C ASP A 31 7.14 -5.88 7.83
N PRO A 32 8.09 -5.73 8.77
CA PRO A 32 8.69 -6.86 9.46
C PRO A 32 7.72 -7.66 10.32
N GLY A 33 6.61 -7.06 10.79
CA GLY A 33 5.59 -7.73 11.59
C GLY A 33 4.62 -8.60 10.77
N ALA A 34 4.62 -8.46 9.45
CA ALA A 34 3.74 -9.19 8.55
C ALA A 34 4.45 -10.41 7.93
N SER A 35 3.80 -11.55 7.90
CA SER A 35 4.16 -12.65 6.98
C SER A 35 3.52 -12.38 5.63
N ALA A 36 4.33 -12.36 4.56
CA ALA A 36 3.85 -12.03 3.22
C ALA A 36 4.44 -12.97 2.16
N TRP A 37 3.59 -13.45 1.25
CA TRP A 37 4.04 -14.03 -0.01
C TRP A 37 4.04 -12.96 -1.09
N VAL A 38 5.17 -12.83 -1.79
CA VAL A 38 5.36 -11.82 -2.84
C VAL A 38 5.53 -12.53 -4.17
N SER A 39 4.60 -12.30 -5.09
CA SER A 39 4.76 -12.61 -6.51
C SER A 39 4.76 -11.30 -7.29
N ALA A 40 5.73 -11.13 -8.17
CA ALA A 40 5.82 -9.98 -9.04
C ALA A 40 6.66 -10.33 -10.28
N SER A 41 6.65 -9.50 -11.33
CA SER A 41 7.47 -9.72 -12.53
C SER A 41 8.95 -9.35 -12.32
N ALA A 42 9.81 -9.66 -13.28
CA ALA A 42 11.19 -9.15 -13.26
C ALA A 42 11.19 -7.61 -13.30
N GLY A 43 12.12 -6.96 -12.59
CA GLY A 43 12.25 -5.50 -12.57
C GLY A 43 11.24 -4.74 -11.71
N THR A 44 10.28 -5.40 -11.04
CA THR A 44 9.21 -4.72 -10.27
C THR A 44 9.56 -4.46 -8.81
N GLY A 45 10.85 -4.29 -8.47
CA GLY A 45 11.27 -3.86 -7.14
C GLY A 45 11.27 -4.91 -6.01
N LYS A 46 11.22 -6.22 -6.30
CA LYS A 46 11.25 -7.28 -5.25
C LYS A 46 12.48 -7.19 -4.33
N THR A 47 13.65 -6.83 -4.88
CA THR A 47 14.87 -6.61 -4.08
C THR A 47 14.73 -5.40 -3.17
N GLU A 48 14.14 -4.31 -3.65
CA GLU A 48 13.94 -3.09 -2.85
C GLU A 48 13.01 -3.35 -1.66
N VAL A 49 11.94 -4.12 -1.87
CA VAL A 49 11.02 -4.55 -0.80
C VAL A 49 11.77 -5.36 0.26
N LEU A 50 12.64 -6.30 -0.14
CA LEU A 50 13.44 -7.11 0.78
C LEU A 50 14.46 -6.26 1.55
N VAL A 51 15.18 -5.36 0.88
CA VAL A 51 16.14 -4.44 1.50
C VAL A 51 15.46 -3.57 2.55
N LYS A 52 14.31 -2.96 2.23
CA LYS A 52 13.50 -2.17 3.17
C LYS A 52 13.09 -3.00 4.39
N ARG A 53 12.68 -4.25 4.20
CA ARG A 53 12.31 -5.15 5.30
C ARG A 53 13.49 -5.45 6.22
N VAL A 54 14.65 -5.79 5.67
CA VAL A 54 15.87 -6.05 6.45
C VAL A 54 16.30 -4.80 7.23
N LEU A 55 16.29 -3.63 6.60
CA LEU A 55 16.60 -2.36 7.28
C LEU A 55 15.66 -2.13 8.47
N ARG A 56 14.34 -2.34 8.31
CA ARG A 56 13.39 -2.20 9.42
C ARG A 56 13.63 -3.20 10.54
N LEU A 57 14.00 -4.45 10.23
CA LEU A 57 14.37 -5.43 11.25
C LEU A 57 15.60 -4.99 12.04
N LEU A 58 16.66 -4.53 11.35
CA LEU A 58 17.86 -4.02 12.01
C LEU A 58 17.52 -2.83 12.91
N LEU A 59 16.78 -1.84 12.42
CA LEU A 59 16.38 -0.68 13.21
C LEU A 59 15.47 -1.04 14.41
N ALA A 60 14.61 -2.06 14.27
CA ALA A 60 13.77 -2.53 15.37
C ALA A 60 14.56 -3.29 16.42
N CYS A 61 15.51 -4.14 16.02
CA CYS A 61 16.35 -4.93 16.92
C CYS A 61 17.42 -4.12 17.65
N PHE A 62 17.76 -2.93 17.16
CA PHE A 62 18.73 -2.02 17.78
C PHE A 62 18.09 -0.92 18.66
N ARG A 63 16.84 -1.10 19.14
CA ARG A 63 16.34 -0.33 20.30
C ARG A 63 16.95 -0.92 21.58
N PRO A 64 17.84 -0.21 22.30
CA PRO A 64 18.35 -0.69 23.59
C PRO A 64 17.25 -0.75 24.65
#